data_AF-A0A5J6FJ44-F1
#
_entry.id   AF-A0A5J6FJ44-F1
#
_cell.length_a   1.000
_cell.length_b   1.000
_cell.length_c   1.000
_cell.angle_alpha   90.00
_cell.angle_beta   90.00
_cell.angle_gamma   90.00
#
_symmetry.space_group_name_H-M   'P 1'
#
loop_
_entity.id
_entity.type
_entity.pdbx_description
1 polymer ?
#
loop_
_entity_poly.entity_id
_entity_poly.type
_entity_poly.pdbx_seq_one_letter_code
_entity_poly.pdbx_strand_id
1 'polypeptide(L)'
;MLELDDIRNESESTLVARGAAYAREYDQIQGKSTLLLKNLAITQIALRLRYDDVAGRSGPYRATVASMYSGLGVPADRITQTQASVRWHINNLLRRYLTPRELEKYDLQPTSLLERQQDARQLNSAIVKASKAASAVEESTPKPAKKAAKGTAPEPASPGQPVKATSDHLRLAEVAKDIVGKMDRTVITKHMTDGQRAKLDKELAALERKIASLRKLTHKPRSGA
;
A
#
# COMPACT_ATOMS: atom_id res chain seq x y z
N MET A 1 -40.34 -9.54 -4.42
CA MET A 1 -39.20 -10.08 -5.19
C MET A 1 -39.78 -10.55 -6.50
N LEU A 2 -39.19 -10.23 -7.65
CA LEU A 2 -39.71 -10.68 -8.94
C LEU A 2 -39.40 -12.17 -9.10
N GLU A 3 -40.40 -13.01 -9.34
CA GLU A 3 -40.22 -14.44 -9.57
C GLU A 3 -40.20 -14.76 -11.08
N LEU A 4 -39.52 -15.84 -11.46
CA LEU A 4 -39.36 -16.19 -12.87
C LEU A 4 -40.71 -16.61 -13.50
N ASP A 5 -41.55 -17.28 -12.71
CA ASP A 5 -42.87 -17.73 -13.15
C ASP A 5 -43.82 -16.56 -13.46
N ASP A 6 -43.63 -15.40 -12.81
CA ASP A 6 -44.41 -14.18 -13.06
C ASP A 6 -44.16 -13.58 -14.45
N ILE A 7 -42.99 -13.83 -15.04
CA ILE A 7 -42.54 -13.19 -16.29
C ILE A 7 -42.38 -14.19 -17.45
N ARG A 8 -42.63 -15.47 -17.20
CA ARG A 8 -42.36 -16.57 -18.13
C ARG A 8 -43.14 -16.48 -19.45
N ASN A 9 -44.31 -15.85 -19.42
CA ASN A 9 -45.19 -15.70 -20.59
C ASN A 9 -45.13 -14.30 -21.22
N GLU A 10 -44.23 -13.43 -20.75
CA GLU A 10 -44.06 -12.09 -21.33
C GLU A 10 -43.37 -12.14 -22.69
N SER A 11 -43.71 -11.20 -23.57
CA SER A 11 -43.03 -11.08 -24.86
C SER A 11 -41.57 -10.64 -24.67
N GLU A 12 -40.70 -11.02 -25.60
CA GLU A 12 -39.29 -10.61 -25.61
C GLU A 12 -39.14 -9.09 -25.49
N SER A 13 -39.96 -8.33 -26.25
CA SER A 13 -39.96 -6.87 -26.20
C SER A 13 -40.30 -6.30 -24.82
N THR A 14 -41.22 -6.96 -24.08
CA THR A 14 -41.64 -6.58 -22.73
C THR A 14 -40.53 -6.86 -21.72
N LEU A 15 -39.88 -8.03 -21.83
CA LEU A 15 -38.75 -8.42 -20.97
C LEU A 15 -37.57 -7.47 -21.15
N VAL A 16 -37.23 -7.10 -22.40
CA VAL A 16 -36.17 -6.13 -22.71
C VAL A 16 -36.51 -4.74 -22.14
N ALA A 17 -37.73 -4.26 -22.35
CA ALA A 17 -38.16 -2.97 -21.81
C ALA A 17 -38.11 -2.92 -20.27
N ARG A 18 -38.50 -4.01 -19.61
CA ARG A 18 -38.42 -4.16 -18.15
C ARG A 18 -36.97 -4.21 -17.66
N GLY A 19 -36.11 -5.00 -18.31
CA GLY A 19 -34.68 -5.05 -18.00
C GLY A 19 -34.01 -3.68 -18.13
N ALA A 20 -34.33 -2.93 -19.19
CA ALA A 20 -33.86 -1.56 -19.38
C ALA A 20 -34.41 -0.57 -18.33
N ALA A 21 -35.63 -0.77 -17.83
CA ALA A 21 -36.17 0.02 -16.72
C ALA A 21 -35.40 -0.25 -15.42
N TYR A 22 -35.18 -1.52 -15.06
CA TYR A 22 -34.40 -1.88 -13.87
C TYR A 22 -32.95 -1.42 -13.95
N ALA A 23 -32.31 -1.51 -15.12
CA ALA A 23 -30.97 -0.99 -15.31
C ALA A 23 -30.91 0.53 -15.07
N ARG A 24 -31.89 1.28 -15.56
CA ARG A 24 -32.00 2.73 -15.32
C ARG A 24 -32.24 3.07 -13.84
N GLU A 25 -33.14 2.34 -13.17
CA GLU A 25 -33.38 2.53 -11.73
C GLU A 25 -32.14 2.17 -10.91
N TYR A 26 -31.46 1.08 -11.25
CA TYR A 26 -30.21 0.68 -10.60
C TYR A 26 -29.13 1.74 -10.77
N ASP A 27 -28.91 2.25 -11.99
CA ASP A 27 -27.97 3.34 -12.26
C ASP A 27 -28.31 4.60 -11.46
N GLN A 28 -29.60 4.94 -11.36
CA GLN A 28 -30.05 6.05 -10.53
C GLN A 28 -29.79 5.84 -9.03
N ILE A 29 -29.77 4.60 -8.53
CA ILE A 29 -29.48 4.30 -7.12
C ILE A 29 -27.96 4.18 -6.90
N GLN A 30 -27.24 3.71 -7.91
CA GLN A 30 -25.81 3.49 -7.87
C GLN A 30 -25.09 4.83 -7.61
N GLY A 31 -24.19 4.83 -6.63
CA GLY A 31 -23.45 6.04 -6.24
C GLY A 31 -24.22 7.04 -5.37
N LYS A 32 -25.57 7.02 -5.33
CA LYS A 32 -26.33 7.88 -4.38
C LYS A 32 -25.97 7.58 -2.94
N SER A 33 -25.79 6.30 -2.59
CA SER A 33 -25.35 5.91 -1.24
C SER A 33 -24.00 6.55 -0.87
N THR A 34 -23.02 6.49 -1.76
CA THR A 34 -21.70 7.13 -1.56
C THR A 34 -21.81 8.65 -1.48
N LEU A 35 -22.64 9.27 -2.31
CA LEU A 35 -22.88 10.72 -2.26
C LEU A 35 -23.49 11.14 -0.91
N LEU A 36 -24.50 10.41 -0.43
CA LEU A 36 -25.13 10.66 0.86
C LEU A 36 -24.13 10.49 2.02
N LEU A 37 -23.28 9.46 1.97
CA LEU A 37 -22.21 9.27 2.97
C LEU A 37 -21.20 10.42 2.97
N LYS A 38 -20.84 10.95 1.80
CA LYS A 38 -19.98 12.15 1.68
C LYS A 38 -20.66 13.39 2.25
N ASN A 39 -21.94 13.60 1.93
CA ASN A 39 -22.71 14.73 2.46
C ASN A 39 -22.81 14.65 3.99
N LEU A 40 -23.07 13.46 4.54
CA LEU A 40 -23.09 13.23 5.98
C LEU A 40 -21.72 13.50 6.62
N ALA A 41 -20.63 13.12 5.94
CA ALA A 41 -19.27 13.47 6.38
C ALA A 41 -19.01 14.97 6.38
N ILE A 42 -19.47 15.70 5.36
CA ILE A 42 -19.37 17.18 5.30
C ILE A 42 -20.15 17.81 6.46
N THR A 43 -21.37 17.34 6.74
CA THR A 43 -22.16 17.82 7.88
C THR A 43 -21.44 17.59 9.21
N GLN A 44 -20.83 16.40 9.40
CA GLN A 44 -20.04 16.15 10.61
C GLN A 44 -18.79 17.03 10.71
N ILE A 45 -18.10 17.32 9.60
CA ILE A 45 -16.98 18.27 9.60
C ILE A 45 -17.45 19.68 9.96
N ALA A 46 -18.59 20.12 9.43
CA ALA A 46 -19.17 21.41 9.80
C ALA A 46 -19.50 21.49 11.30
N LEU A 47 -20.03 20.41 11.89
CA LEU A 47 -20.22 20.32 13.34
C LEU A 47 -18.89 20.41 14.09
N ARG A 48 -17.85 19.68 13.66
CA ARG A 48 -16.50 19.75 14.26
C ARG A 48 -15.97 21.18 14.30
N LEU A 49 -16.10 21.92 13.20
CA LEU A 49 -15.69 23.32 13.13
C LEU A 49 -16.50 24.21 14.08
N ARG A 50 -17.82 23.99 14.18
CA ARG A 50 -18.69 24.74 15.10
C ARG A 50 -18.34 24.50 16.58
N TYR A 51 -17.86 23.31 16.92
CA TYR A 51 -17.40 22.96 18.26
C TYR A 51 -15.90 23.23 18.50
N ASP A 52 -15.19 23.86 17.54
CA ASP A 52 -13.73 24.04 17.54
C ASP A 52 -12.94 22.73 17.83
N ASP A 53 -13.44 21.63 17.27
CA ASP A 53 -12.94 20.27 17.50
C ASP A 53 -12.76 19.53 16.17
N VAL A 54 -11.75 19.94 15.41
CA VAL A 54 -11.39 19.35 14.12
C VAL A 54 -11.12 17.83 14.24
N ALA A 55 -10.58 17.38 15.38
CA ALA A 55 -10.31 15.97 15.64
C ALA A 55 -11.58 15.15 15.92
N GLY A 56 -12.67 15.79 16.36
CA GLY A 56 -13.93 15.14 16.72
C GLY A 56 -13.86 14.35 18.04
N ARG A 57 -13.04 14.80 18.99
CA ARG A 57 -12.79 14.12 20.28
C ARG A 57 -13.68 14.63 21.42
N SER A 58 -14.23 15.83 21.29
CA SER A 58 -14.99 16.50 22.33
C SER A 58 -16.32 15.77 22.65
N GLY A 59 -16.64 15.71 23.94
CA GLY A 59 -17.89 15.12 24.42
C GLY A 59 -19.15 15.75 23.81
N PRO A 60 -19.28 17.10 23.77
CA PRO A 60 -20.43 17.77 23.19
C PRO A 60 -20.67 17.43 21.71
N TYR A 61 -19.62 17.45 20.88
CA TYR A 61 -19.71 17.02 19.48
C TYR A 61 -20.21 15.57 19.36
N ARG A 62 -19.62 14.66 20.14
CA ARG A 62 -19.97 13.23 20.09
C ARG A 62 -21.41 12.98 20.52
N ALA A 63 -21.92 13.71 21.51
CA ALA A 63 -23.32 13.61 21.93
C ALA A 63 -24.27 14.08 20.82
N THR A 64 -23.99 15.19 20.16
CA THR A 64 -24.78 15.68 19.01
C THR A 64 -24.79 14.69 17.85
N VAL A 65 -23.63 14.13 17.50
CA VAL A 65 -23.53 13.11 16.45
C VAL A 65 -24.26 11.83 16.85
N ALA A 66 -24.19 11.40 18.12
CA ALA A 66 -24.94 10.23 18.59
C ALA A 66 -26.46 10.44 18.46
N SER A 67 -26.96 11.61 18.85
CA SER A 67 -28.37 12.01 18.72
C SER A 67 -28.85 11.98 17.27
N MET A 68 -28.00 12.42 16.33
CA MET A 68 -28.28 12.35 14.89
C MET A 68 -28.54 10.92 14.40
N TYR A 69 -27.87 9.90 14.95
CA TYR A 69 -28.09 8.51 14.56
C TYR A 69 -29.23 7.82 15.32
N SER A 70 -29.46 8.17 16.58
CA SER A 70 -30.49 7.53 17.41
C SER A 70 -31.91 7.77 16.90
N GLY A 71 -32.15 8.89 16.20
CA GLY A 71 -33.47 9.25 15.68
C GLY A 71 -33.87 8.61 14.34
N LEU A 72 -32.99 7.81 13.71
CA LEU A 72 -33.19 7.37 12.32
C LEU A 72 -33.99 6.05 12.16
N GLY A 73 -34.27 5.34 13.25
CA GLY A 73 -34.95 4.03 13.18
C GLY A 73 -34.16 2.94 12.43
N VAL A 74 -32.85 3.13 12.27
CA VAL A 74 -31.97 2.19 11.55
C VAL A 74 -31.42 1.14 12.51
N PRO A 75 -31.31 -0.15 12.12
CA PRO A 75 -30.67 -1.18 12.93
C PRO A 75 -29.23 -0.82 13.36
N ALA A 76 -28.84 -1.21 14.57
CA ALA A 76 -27.53 -0.87 15.15
C ALA A 76 -26.34 -1.30 14.29
N ASP A 77 -26.41 -2.46 13.64
CA ASP A 77 -25.36 -2.96 12.74
C ASP A 77 -25.16 -2.06 11.53
N ARG A 78 -26.26 -1.60 10.93
CA ARG A 78 -26.23 -0.65 9.80
C ARG A 78 -25.69 0.70 10.24
N ILE A 79 -26.07 1.19 11.43
CA ILE A 79 -25.52 2.44 11.99
C ILE A 79 -24.00 2.32 12.13
N THR A 80 -23.50 1.20 12.67
CA THR A 80 -22.06 0.96 12.85
C THR A 80 -21.32 0.97 11.51
N GLN A 81 -21.85 0.31 10.49
CA GLN A 81 -21.29 0.30 9.14
C GLN A 81 -21.31 1.69 8.49
N THR A 82 -22.42 2.42 8.61
CA THR A 82 -22.55 3.81 8.13
C THR A 82 -21.54 4.72 8.81
N GLN A 83 -21.42 4.65 10.14
CA GLN A 83 -20.45 5.45 10.90
C GLN A 83 -19.00 5.17 10.48
N ALA A 84 -18.65 3.90 10.25
CA ALA A 84 -17.33 3.53 9.75
C ALA A 84 -17.05 4.15 8.37
N SER A 85 -18.03 4.08 7.47
CA SER A 85 -17.94 4.65 6.11
C SER A 85 -17.84 6.17 6.13
N VAL A 86 -18.66 6.84 6.96
CA VAL A 86 -18.60 8.29 7.17
C VAL A 86 -17.25 8.71 7.74
N ARG A 87 -16.72 7.98 8.73
CA ARG A 87 -15.39 8.27 9.31
C ARG A 87 -14.28 8.18 8.26
N TRP A 88 -14.35 7.22 7.35
CA TRP A 88 -13.43 7.13 6.21
C TRP A 88 -13.51 8.38 5.32
N HIS A 89 -14.72 8.83 4.98
CA HIS A 89 -14.91 10.05 4.18
C HIS A 89 -14.43 11.31 4.92
N ILE A 90 -14.70 11.44 6.22
CA ILE A 90 -14.22 12.56 7.04
C ILE A 90 -12.68 12.63 6.98
N ASN A 91 -12.01 11.50 7.18
CA ASN A 91 -10.54 11.45 7.13
C ASN A 91 -10.00 11.92 5.78
N ASN A 92 -10.62 11.52 4.68
CA ASN A 92 -10.20 11.95 3.34
C ASN A 92 -10.52 13.42 3.06
N LEU A 93 -11.68 13.90 3.50
CA LEU A 93 -12.09 15.29 3.31
C LEU A 93 -11.19 16.24 4.11
N LEU A 94 -10.88 15.93 5.38
CA LEU A 94 -9.98 16.76 6.19
C LEU A 94 -8.62 16.96 5.50
N ARG A 95 -8.08 15.94 4.83
CA ARG A 95 -6.81 16.05 4.08
C ARG A 95 -6.90 16.85 2.78
N ARG A 96 -8.10 17.05 2.24
CA ARG A 96 -8.32 17.91 1.07
C ARG A 96 -8.44 19.37 1.45
N TYR A 97 -8.96 19.65 2.65
CA TYR A 97 -9.23 21.02 3.10
C TYR A 97 -8.17 21.58 4.03
N LEU A 98 -7.43 20.73 4.74
CA LEU A 98 -6.37 21.13 5.65
C LEU A 98 -5.01 20.79 5.06
N THR A 99 -4.06 21.69 5.24
CA THR A 99 -2.66 21.46 4.91
C THR A 99 -2.03 20.44 5.87
N PRO A 100 -0.92 19.77 5.48
CA PRO A 100 -0.22 18.85 6.37
C PRO A 100 0.16 19.46 7.73
N ARG A 101 0.55 20.75 7.76
CA ARG A 101 0.89 21.46 9.01
C ARG A 101 -0.32 21.68 9.90
N GLU A 102 -1.48 21.98 9.33
CA GLU A 102 -2.72 22.11 10.09
C GLU A 102 -3.18 20.77 10.63
N LEU A 103 -3.08 19.70 9.83
CA LEU A 103 -3.37 18.35 10.31
C LEU A 103 -2.50 17.97 11.51
N GLU A 104 -1.19 18.23 11.43
CA GLU A 104 -0.26 18.00 12.53
C GLU A 104 -0.62 18.81 13.78
N LYS A 105 -1.02 20.09 13.62
CA LYS A 105 -1.50 20.95 14.72
C LYS A 105 -2.68 20.33 15.50
N TYR A 106 -3.53 19.56 14.82
CA TYR A 106 -4.68 18.88 15.43
C TYR A 106 -4.42 17.41 15.79
N ASP A 107 -3.14 16.99 15.88
CA ASP A 107 -2.73 15.60 16.10
C ASP A 107 -3.31 14.62 15.07
N LEU A 108 -3.51 15.07 13.83
CA LEU A 108 -3.99 14.26 12.72
C LEU A 108 -2.83 13.88 11.81
N GLN A 109 -2.84 12.63 11.36
CA GLN A 109 -1.83 12.12 10.44
C GLN A 109 -2.00 12.76 9.06
N PRO A 110 -0.94 13.32 8.44
CA PRO A 110 -1.04 13.96 7.13
C PRO A 110 -1.35 12.96 6.01
N THR A 111 -0.76 11.76 6.10
CA THR A 111 -0.98 10.70 5.10
C THR A 111 -2.36 10.04 5.26
N SER A 112 -3.01 9.74 4.15
CA SER A 112 -4.30 9.04 4.12
C SER A 112 -4.13 7.56 4.48
N LEU A 113 -5.24 6.90 4.85
CA LEU A 113 -5.23 5.44 5.03
C LEU A 113 -4.93 4.71 3.73
N LEU A 114 -5.38 5.24 2.60
CA LEU A 114 -5.20 4.63 1.30
C LEU A 114 -3.75 4.71 0.84
N GLU A 115 -3.11 5.87 0.97
CA GLU A 115 -1.67 6.03 0.70
C GLU A 115 -0.86 5.08 1.59
N ARG A 116 -1.13 5.05 2.90
CA ARG A 116 -0.46 4.11 3.81
C ARG A 116 -0.63 2.64 3.41
N GLN A 117 -1.82 2.25 2.93
CA GLN A 117 -2.03 0.89 2.44
C GLN A 117 -1.28 0.62 1.13
N GLN A 118 -1.23 1.60 0.22
CA GLN A 118 -0.46 1.49 -1.02
C GLN A 118 1.03 1.39 -0.72
N ASP A 119 1.56 2.24 0.16
CA ASP A 119 2.95 2.22 0.60
C ASP A 119 3.31 0.89 1.25
N ALA A 120 2.44 0.39 2.15
CA ALA A 120 2.63 -0.92 2.77
C ALA A 120 2.63 -2.06 1.75
N ARG A 121 1.73 -2.04 0.76
CA ARG A 121 1.70 -3.04 -0.33
C ARG A 121 2.95 -2.95 -1.19
N GLN A 122 3.39 -1.75 -1.55
CA GLN A 122 4.59 -1.54 -2.35
C GLN A 122 5.84 -2.01 -1.60
N LEU A 123 5.94 -1.72 -0.30
CA LEU A 123 7.02 -2.20 0.56
C LEU A 123 7.03 -3.72 0.65
N ASN A 124 5.89 -4.34 0.96
CA ASN A 124 5.75 -5.80 1.05
C ASN A 124 6.10 -6.46 -0.29
N SER A 125 5.68 -5.89 -1.41
CA SER A 125 6.02 -6.41 -2.73
C SER A 125 7.53 -6.36 -3.01
N ALA A 126 8.22 -5.31 -2.55
CA ALA A 126 9.67 -5.18 -2.70
C ALA A 126 10.40 -6.20 -1.83
N ILE A 127 9.94 -6.42 -0.59
CA ILE A 127 10.51 -7.44 0.31
C ILE A 127 10.36 -8.84 -0.30
N VAL A 128 9.18 -9.18 -0.82
CA VAL A 128 8.95 -10.48 -1.46
C VAL A 128 9.82 -10.65 -2.71
N LYS A 129 9.96 -9.61 -3.54
CA LYS A 129 10.86 -9.63 -4.71
C LYS A 129 12.31 -9.85 -4.29
N ALA A 130 12.76 -9.18 -3.22
CA ALA A 130 14.12 -9.30 -2.69
C ALA A 130 14.39 -10.71 -2.16
N SER A 131 13.46 -11.27 -1.39
CA SER A 131 13.56 -12.64 -0.89
C SER A 131 13.62 -13.66 -2.03
N LYS A 132 12.77 -13.52 -3.05
CA LYS A 132 12.81 -14.41 -4.23
C LYS A 132 14.11 -14.28 -5.01
N ALA A 133 14.62 -13.06 -5.21
CA ALA A 133 15.89 -12.84 -5.89
C ALA A 133 17.06 -13.43 -5.10
N ALA A 134 17.05 -13.30 -3.76
CA ALA A 134 18.06 -13.90 -2.89
C ALA A 134 18.05 -15.43 -2.97
N SER A 135 16.87 -16.05 -2.87
CA SER A 135 16.74 -17.51 -3.00
C SER A 135 17.16 -18.02 -4.39
N ALA A 136 16.78 -17.31 -5.46
CA ALA A 136 17.19 -17.67 -6.82
C ALA A 136 18.72 -17.61 -7.01
N VAL A 137 19.38 -16.62 -6.39
CA VAL A 137 20.84 -16.54 -6.35
C VAL A 137 21.42 -17.70 -5.54
N GLU A 138 20.91 -18.02 -4.36
CA GLU A 138 21.39 -19.16 -3.56
C GLU A 138 21.26 -20.50 -4.29
N GLU A 139 20.18 -20.72 -5.03
CA GLU A 139 19.95 -21.92 -5.83
C GLU A 139 20.82 -22.00 -7.09
N SER A 140 21.10 -20.86 -7.73
CA SER A 140 21.87 -20.80 -8.97
C SER A 140 23.38 -20.66 -8.76
N THR A 141 23.82 -20.25 -7.56
CA THR A 141 25.23 -20.14 -7.24
C THR A 141 25.81 -21.55 -7.07
N PRO A 142 26.82 -21.96 -7.86
CA PRO A 142 27.45 -23.25 -7.70
C PRO A 142 28.04 -23.36 -6.29
N LYS A 143 27.68 -24.42 -5.54
CA LYS A 143 28.28 -24.69 -4.22
C LYS A 143 29.80 -24.75 -4.39
N PRO A 144 30.59 -24.02 -3.57
CA PRO A 144 32.03 -24.11 -3.65
C PRO A 144 32.42 -25.57 -3.44
N ALA A 145 33.14 -26.14 -4.41
CA ALA A 145 33.63 -27.50 -4.32
C ALA A 145 34.36 -27.64 -2.98
N LYS A 146 33.77 -28.40 -2.04
CA LYS A 146 34.49 -28.84 -0.83
C LYS A 146 35.78 -29.41 -1.36
N LYS A 147 36.93 -28.86 -0.92
CA LYS A 147 38.29 -29.31 -1.29
C LYS A 147 38.25 -30.80 -1.55
N ALA A 148 38.17 -31.17 -2.82
CA ALA A 148 38.12 -32.56 -3.20
C ALA A 148 39.45 -33.13 -2.71
N ALA A 149 39.36 -34.17 -1.87
CA ALA A 149 40.48 -35.06 -1.69
C ALA A 149 41.02 -35.39 -3.10
N LYS A 150 42.32 -35.18 -3.26
CA LYS A 150 43.14 -35.42 -4.44
C LYS A 150 42.58 -36.61 -5.26
N GLY A 151 41.85 -36.36 -6.36
CA GLY A 151 41.45 -37.44 -7.29
C GLY A 151 40.11 -37.35 -8.01
N THR A 152 39.12 -36.61 -7.53
CA THR A 152 37.79 -36.57 -8.19
C THR A 152 37.62 -35.31 -9.04
N ALA A 153 37.42 -35.48 -10.35
CA ALA A 153 37.17 -34.39 -11.28
C ALA A 153 35.90 -33.61 -10.89
N PRO A 154 35.92 -32.27 -10.90
CA PRO A 154 34.73 -31.48 -10.66
C PRO A 154 33.70 -31.74 -11.76
N GLU A 155 32.47 -32.04 -11.35
CA GLU A 155 31.34 -32.22 -12.26
C GLU A 155 31.14 -30.93 -13.08
N PRO A 156 31.15 -30.99 -14.43
CA PRO A 156 31.05 -29.80 -15.25
C PRO A 156 29.68 -29.15 -15.07
N ALA A 157 29.67 -27.84 -14.86
CA ALA A 157 28.44 -27.05 -14.79
C ALA A 157 27.57 -27.33 -16.02
N SER A 158 26.27 -27.57 -15.80
CA SER A 158 25.34 -27.89 -16.88
C SER A 158 25.23 -26.71 -17.84
N PRO A 159 25.17 -26.93 -19.17
CA PRO A 159 25.02 -25.85 -20.16
C PRO A 159 23.84 -24.93 -19.79
N GLY A 160 24.11 -23.63 -19.63
CA GLY A 160 23.10 -22.62 -19.26
C GLY A 160 23.03 -22.24 -17.78
N GLN A 161 23.59 -23.03 -16.84
CA GLN A 161 23.76 -22.61 -15.44
C GLN A 161 24.51 -21.28 -15.25
N PRO A 162 25.65 -21.01 -15.93
CA PRO A 162 26.37 -19.75 -15.74
C PRO A 162 25.57 -18.52 -16.21
N VAL A 163 24.79 -18.67 -17.28
CA VAL A 163 23.92 -17.60 -17.79
C VAL A 163 22.76 -17.33 -16.81
N LYS A 164 22.18 -18.38 -16.23
CA LYS A 164 21.13 -18.23 -15.21
C LYS A 164 21.65 -17.53 -13.94
N ALA A 165 22.78 -17.99 -13.40
CA ALA A 165 23.40 -17.39 -12.21
C ALA A 165 23.73 -15.89 -12.42
N THR A 166 24.33 -15.53 -13.56
CA THR A 166 24.60 -14.11 -13.87
C THR A 166 23.32 -13.27 -13.96
N SER A 167 22.26 -13.80 -14.58
CA SER A 167 20.98 -13.10 -14.67
C SER A 167 20.32 -12.88 -13.31
N ASP A 168 20.43 -13.85 -12.39
CA ASP A 168 19.85 -13.76 -11.05
C ASP A 168 20.64 -12.78 -10.16
N HIS A 169 21.97 -12.71 -10.30
CA HIS A 169 22.77 -11.69 -9.63
C HIS A 169 22.46 -10.26 -10.12
N LEU A 170 22.19 -10.07 -11.42
CA LEU A 170 21.78 -8.77 -11.96
C LEU A 170 20.40 -8.35 -11.43
N ARG A 171 19.44 -9.30 -11.37
CA ARG A 171 18.12 -9.06 -10.75
C ARG A 171 18.24 -8.67 -9.28
N LEU A 172 19.13 -9.33 -8.53
CA LEU A 172 19.37 -9.00 -7.12
C LEU A 172 19.94 -7.58 -6.96
N ALA A 173 20.84 -7.17 -7.85
CA ALA A 173 21.39 -5.81 -7.84
C ALA A 173 20.32 -4.75 -8.15
N GLU A 174 19.42 -5.02 -9.10
CA GLU A 174 18.29 -4.15 -9.43
C GLU A 174 17.33 -3.99 -8.23
N VAL A 175 16.97 -5.09 -7.57
CA VAL A 175 16.12 -5.04 -6.37
C VAL A 175 16.81 -4.30 -5.22
N ALA A 176 18.11 -4.49 -5.03
CA ALA A 176 18.87 -3.74 -4.01
C ALA A 176 18.86 -2.23 -4.28
N LYS A 177 19.04 -1.82 -5.55
CA LYS A 177 18.94 -0.41 -5.96
C LYS A 177 17.55 0.15 -5.68
N ASP A 178 16.49 -0.58 -6.01
CA ASP A 178 15.11 -0.16 -5.76
C ASP A 178 14.80 0.00 -4.27
N ILE A 179 15.31 -0.89 -3.42
CA ILE A 179 15.14 -0.80 -1.97
C ILE A 179 15.81 0.46 -1.42
N VAL A 180 17.06 0.72 -1.79
CA VAL A 180 17.79 1.91 -1.34
C VAL A 180 17.11 3.19 -1.87
N GLY A 181 16.61 3.17 -3.10
CA GLY A 181 15.89 4.30 -3.71
C GLY A 181 14.57 4.66 -3.02
N LYS A 182 13.97 3.74 -2.24
CA LYS A 182 12.73 3.99 -1.49
C LYS A 182 12.95 4.63 -0.11
N MET A 183 14.20 4.84 0.31
CA MET A 183 14.49 5.48 1.58
C MET A 183 14.13 6.98 1.52
N ASP A 184 13.21 7.43 2.37
CA ASP A 184 12.76 8.82 2.40
C ASP A 184 13.72 9.70 3.23
N ARG A 185 14.29 10.72 2.56
CA ARG A 185 15.17 11.72 3.17
C ARG A 185 14.50 12.50 4.29
N THR A 186 13.18 12.72 4.20
CA THR A 186 12.39 13.44 5.21
C THR A 186 12.30 12.62 6.50
N VAL A 187 12.09 11.31 6.39
CA VAL A 187 12.07 10.39 7.54
C VAL A 187 13.42 10.37 8.23
N ILE A 188 14.50 10.28 7.45
CA ILE A 188 15.88 10.27 7.99
C ILE A 188 16.17 11.56 8.75
N THR A 189 15.75 12.71 8.23
CA THR A 189 16.09 14.02 8.80
C THR A 189 15.18 14.45 9.94
N LYS A 190 13.87 14.12 9.90
CA LYS A 190 12.87 14.64 10.85
C LYS A 190 12.36 13.63 11.88
N HIS A 191 12.38 12.34 11.55
CA HIS A 191 11.67 11.31 12.34
C HIS A 191 12.60 10.27 12.95
N MET A 192 13.85 10.18 12.51
CA MET A 192 14.85 9.28 13.10
C MET A 192 15.60 9.98 14.25
N THR A 193 15.74 9.27 15.37
CA THR A 193 16.62 9.71 16.46
C THR A 193 18.09 9.69 16.02
N ASP A 194 18.97 10.41 16.73
CA ASP A 194 20.40 10.43 16.41
C ASP A 194 21.01 9.02 16.42
N GLY A 195 20.63 8.18 17.39
CA GLY A 195 21.07 6.79 17.46
C GLY A 195 20.60 5.93 16.28
N GLN A 196 19.38 6.15 15.79
CA GLN A 196 18.87 5.47 14.59
C GLN A 196 19.59 5.93 13.32
N ARG A 197 19.89 7.23 13.19
CA ARG A 197 20.67 7.78 12.08
C ARG A 197 22.09 7.22 12.05
N ALA A 198 22.77 7.19 13.20
CA ALA A 198 24.11 6.62 13.30
C ALA A 198 24.14 5.11 12.95
N LYS A 199 23.11 4.36 13.36
CA LYS A 199 22.98 2.96 12.96
C LYS A 199 22.76 2.82 11.45
N LEU A 200 21.90 3.63 10.86
CA LEU A 200 21.64 3.62 9.42
C LEU A 200 22.90 3.95 8.62
N ASP A 201 23.63 4.98 9.04
CA ASP A 201 24.91 5.38 8.44
C ASP A 201 25.94 4.22 8.47
N LYS A 202 26.04 3.53 9.61
CA LYS A 202 26.91 2.34 9.74
C LYS A 202 26.55 1.23 8.75
N GLU A 203 25.26 0.95 8.57
CA GLU A 203 24.79 -0.07 7.62
C GLU A 203 25.05 0.36 6.16
N LEU A 204 24.80 1.63 5.82
CA LEU A 204 25.08 2.19 4.49
C LEU A 204 26.58 2.15 4.17
N ALA A 205 27.44 2.54 5.12
CA ALA A 205 28.89 2.45 4.96
C ALA A 205 29.37 1.00 4.77
N ALA A 206 28.75 0.03 5.46
CA ALA A 206 29.05 -1.39 5.25
C ALA A 206 28.63 -1.87 3.86
N LEU A 207 27.49 -1.41 3.35
CA LEU A 207 27.03 -1.69 1.98
C LEU A 207 27.97 -1.07 0.94
N GLU A 208 28.39 0.18 1.11
CA GLU A 208 29.34 0.84 0.21
C GLU A 208 30.67 0.09 0.11
N ARG A 209 31.21 -0.38 1.24
CA ARG A 209 32.44 -1.20 1.26
C ARG A 209 32.26 -2.51 0.48
N LYS A 210 31.11 -3.18 0.62
CA LYS A 210 30.79 -4.40 -0.15
C LYS A 210 30.61 -4.10 -1.64
N ILE A 211 29.95 -3.00 -2.00
CA ILE A 211 29.82 -2.58 -3.40
C ILE A 211 31.19 -2.26 -3.99
N ALA A 212 32.06 -1.58 -3.24
CA ALA A 212 33.42 -1.27 -3.68
C ALA A 212 34.26 -2.54 -3.90
N SER A 213 34.15 -3.56 -3.03
CA SER A 213 34.85 -4.83 -3.25
C SER A 213 34.32 -5.59 -4.47
N LEU A 214 33.01 -5.58 -4.71
CA LEU A 214 32.41 -6.18 -5.91
C LEU A 214 32.77 -5.42 -7.20
N ARG A 215 32.87 -4.08 -7.15
CA ARG A 215 33.33 -3.26 -8.28
C ARG A 215 34.75 -3.60 -8.71
N LYS A 216 35.65 -3.95 -7.76
CA LYS A 216 37.01 -4.39 -8.10
C LYS A 216 37.03 -5.66 -8.96
N LEU A 217 36.01 -6.52 -8.84
CA LEU A 217 35.89 -7.75 -9.63
C LEU A 217 35.30 -7.51 -11.03
N THR A 218 34.60 -6.39 -11.23
CA THR A 218 33.94 -6.05 -12.51
C THR A 218 34.74 -5.06 -13.35
N HIS A 219 35.66 -4.30 -12.73
CA HIS A 219 36.64 -3.51 -13.48
C HIS A 219 37.69 -4.43 -14.11
N LYS A 220 37.70 -4.47 -15.46
CA LYS A 220 38.78 -5.07 -16.25
C LYS A 220 40.11 -4.47 -15.78
N PRO A 221 41.18 -5.26 -15.55
CA PRO A 221 42.49 -4.69 -15.29
C PRO A 221 42.81 -3.77 -16.48
N ARG A 222 43.23 -2.53 -16.21
CA ARG A 222 43.85 -1.71 -17.25
C ARG A 222 45.09 -2.48 -17.72
N SER A 223 44.97 -3.18 -18.85
CA SER A 223 46.12 -3.60 -19.64
C SER A 223 46.93 -2.34 -19.93
N GLY A 224 48.20 -2.38 -19.55
CA GLY A 224 49.03 -1.21 -19.29
C GLY A 224 49.11 -0.17 -20.41
N ALA A 225 49.37 1.06 -19.96
CA ALA A 225 50.20 2.05 -20.63
C ALA A 225 51.15 2.58 -19.55
#